data_AF-A0A4Z1NUY0-F1
#
_entry.id   AF-A0A4Z1NUY0-F1
#
_cell.length_a   1.000
_cell.length_b   1.000
_cell.length_c   1.000
_cell.angle_alpha   90.00
_cell.angle_beta   90.00
_cell.angle_gamma   90.00
#
_symmetry.space_group_name_H-M   'P 1'
#
loop_
_entity.id
_entity.type
_entity.pdbx_description
1 polymer ?
#
loop_
_entity_poly.entity_id
_entity_poly.type
_entity_poly.pdbx_seq_one_letter_code
_entity_poly.pdbx_strand_id
1 'polypeptide(L)'
;MSDLPGPFTLVANTTSSTSQTGTPVMKHHRRPKIASIENQLLSDLLGYSGIILTAILALLFLIRHYLLEAWLFPRFYRRIWTKMDVDTQRGFTNHHIGMGIKLFALLVGAYPWIHILFGNADFQTPMSKHSNVSMGDLLLILTQLFCSMYIFELLFRSKLSPIAVAHHVGAILIAQTGTVLSLDLNHQQDATIEFMLCLVWGAFDVLAELWPNVAIILYRVYNDSHYFLMNVFLGTCLVTICGTVAETIMIGVFLAQSWSRWELAFKIITPILHIVFSMAQLHGSRILYSLYLSQKRKLAEAENRMMDTEAHAQARSKKMDTGDDQITSHPMTDLSESCPSRTAKVDKSSSVMITQDDSENGESSTAAPAAKPSKPSLLGWVTKRA
;
A
#
# COMPACT_ATOMS: atom_id res chain seq x y z
N MET A 1 -53.76 -7.35 16.72
CA MET A 1 -52.47 -7.32 15.99
C MET A 1 -52.03 -5.87 15.96
N SER A 2 -51.65 -5.32 17.12
CA SER A 2 -50.31 -5.33 17.72
C SER A 2 -49.47 -4.17 17.19
N ASP A 3 -49.84 -2.98 17.67
CA ASP A 3 -49.02 -1.78 17.69
C ASP A 3 -47.82 -2.01 18.60
N LEU A 4 -46.63 -2.08 18.02
CA LEU A 4 -45.36 -2.00 18.74
C LEU A 4 -44.78 -0.60 18.54
N PRO A 5 -44.58 0.18 19.62
CA PRO A 5 -43.87 1.45 19.53
C PRO A 5 -42.38 1.19 19.31
N GLY A 6 -41.83 1.76 18.24
CA GLY A 6 -40.38 1.75 17.99
C GLY A 6 -39.63 2.56 19.05
N PRO A 7 -38.39 2.17 19.40
CA PRO A 7 -37.53 2.99 20.25
C PRO A 7 -37.03 4.20 19.44
N PHE A 8 -36.61 5.27 20.13
CA PHE A 8 -36.10 6.55 19.58
C PHE A 8 -37.13 7.67 19.37
N THR A 9 -37.70 8.14 20.47
CA THR A 9 -38.30 9.49 20.56
C THR A 9 -37.25 10.46 21.11
N LEU A 10 -36.62 11.24 20.24
CA LEU A 10 -35.70 12.32 20.60
C LEU A 10 -36.51 13.51 21.18
N VAL A 11 -36.31 13.78 22.47
CA VAL A 11 -36.94 14.87 23.20
C VAL A 11 -36.23 16.18 22.84
N ALA A 12 -36.92 17.09 22.14
CA ALA A 12 -36.45 18.45 21.89
C ALA A 12 -36.70 19.32 23.13
N ASN A 13 -35.62 19.82 23.74
CA ASN A 13 -35.68 20.77 24.85
C ASN A 13 -35.82 22.21 24.33
N THR A 14 -36.89 22.88 24.74
CA THR A 14 -37.19 24.28 24.44
C THR A 14 -36.33 25.21 25.29
N THR A 15 -35.58 26.10 24.63
CA THR A 15 -34.71 27.11 25.25
C THR A 15 -35.50 28.31 25.78
N SER A 16 -35.24 28.68 27.03
CA SER A 16 -35.68 29.94 27.65
C SER A 16 -34.64 31.04 27.43
N SER A 17 -35.08 32.18 26.92
CA SER A 17 -34.27 33.36 26.63
C SER A 17 -34.19 34.29 27.84
N THR A 18 -33.01 34.42 28.45
CA THR A 18 -32.74 35.40 29.52
C THR A 18 -31.78 36.47 29.01
N SER A 19 -32.18 37.74 29.17
CA SER A 19 -31.47 38.96 28.77
C SER A 19 -30.13 39.14 29.50
N GLN A 20 -29.02 39.29 28.77
CA GLN A 20 -27.70 39.60 29.34
C GLN A 20 -27.31 41.07 29.17
N THR A 21 -27.03 41.69 30.30
CA THR A 21 -26.34 42.97 30.50
C THR A 21 -24.86 42.90 30.13
N GLY A 22 -24.37 43.89 29.40
CA GLY A 22 -23.03 43.93 28.80
C GLY A 22 -21.87 43.96 29.78
N THR A 23 -21.00 42.96 29.68
CA THR A 23 -19.68 42.89 30.30
C THR A 23 -18.58 43.01 29.22
N PRO A 24 -17.39 43.53 29.59
CA PRO A 24 -16.32 43.85 28.65
C PRO A 24 -15.82 42.63 27.89
N VAL A 25 -15.72 42.78 26.57
CA VAL A 25 -15.29 41.76 25.59
C VAL A 25 -13.83 41.38 25.84
N MET A 26 -13.60 40.37 26.67
CA MET A 26 -12.31 39.68 26.69
C MET A 26 -12.11 39.00 25.33
N LYS A 27 -10.94 39.18 24.72
CA LYS A 27 -10.56 38.49 23.50
C LYS A 27 -10.57 36.97 23.77
N HIS A 28 -11.67 36.32 23.43
CA HIS A 28 -11.78 34.87 23.54
C HIS A 28 -10.72 34.24 22.66
N HIS A 29 -9.66 33.68 23.28
CA HIS A 29 -8.74 32.80 22.59
C HIS A 29 -9.57 31.64 22.02
N ARG A 30 -9.71 31.63 20.69
CA ARG A 30 -10.47 30.62 19.94
C ARG A 30 -9.81 29.28 20.24
N ARG A 31 -10.50 28.43 21.01
CA ARG A 31 -10.01 27.08 21.31
C ARG A 31 -9.80 26.33 19.98
N PRO A 32 -8.74 25.51 19.86
CA PRO A 32 -8.54 24.68 18.68
C PRO A 32 -9.79 23.81 18.44
N LYS A 33 -10.24 23.70 17.18
CA LYS A 33 -11.46 22.93 16.84
C LYS A 33 -11.39 21.50 17.34
N ILE A 34 -10.21 20.87 17.24
CA ILE A 34 -9.97 19.48 17.69
C ILE A 34 -10.33 19.30 19.18
N ALA A 35 -10.03 20.29 20.02
CA ALA A 35 -10.35 20.24 21.44
C ALA A 35 -11.87 20.33 21.71
N SER A 36 -12.62 20.95 20.80
CA SER A 36 -14.06 21.22 20.93
C SER A 36 -14.94 20.31 20.07
N ILE A 37 -14.45 19.17 19.56
CA ILE A 37 -15.28 18.24 18.78
C ILE A 37 -16.34 17.62 19.69
N GLU A 38 -17.62 17.87 19.41
CA GLU A 38 -18.73 17.28 20.15
C GLU A 38 -18.87 15.80 19.80
N ASN A 39 -19.28 14.99 20.79
CA ASN A 39 -19.57 13.59 20.55
C ASN A 39 -20.93 13.47 19.87
N GLN A 40 -20.96 12.98 18.63
CA GLN A 40 -22.15 13.00 17.79
C GLN A 40 -22.25 11.72 16.94
N LEU A 41 -23.44 11.48 16.39
CA LEU A 41 -23.65 10.35 15.49
C LEU A 41 -22.78 10.54 14.25
N LEU A 42 -22.05 9.49 13.87
CA LEU A 42 -21.22 9.51 12.68
C LEU A 42 -22.08 9.53 11.42
N SER A 43 -23.08 8.67 11.33
CA SER A 43 -23.90 8.47 10.14
C SER A 43 -25.16 7.69 10.52
N ASP A 44 -26.28 7.97 9.88
CA ASP A 44 -27.51 7.17 10.03
C ASP A 44 -27.34 5.76 9.44
N LEU A 45 -26.33 5.55 8.58
CA LEU A 45 -26.01 4.27 7.96
C LEU A 45 -25.18 3.34 8.86
N LEU A 46 -24.82 3.76 10.08
CA LEU A 46 -23.87 3.03 10.93
C LEU A 46 -24.31 1.59 11.23
N GLY A 47 -25.61 1.37 11.45
CA GLY A 47 -26.21 0.05 11.66
C GLY A 47 -26.12 -0.88 10.44
N TYR A 48 -25.83 -0.34 9.25
CA TYR A 48 -25.68 -1.08 7.99
C TYR A 48 -24.23 -1.29 7.58
N SER A 49 -23.25 -0.88 8.39
CA SER A 49 -21.81 -0.97 8.10
C SER A 49 -21.35 -2.36 7.61
N GLY A 50 -21.82 -3.45 8.22
CA GLY A 50 -21.50 -4.81 7.79
C GLY A 50 -22.04 -5.17 6.39
N ILE A 51 -23.23 -4.68 6.04
CA ILE A 51 -23.81 -4.87 4.69
C ILE A 51 -23.02 -4.04 3.68
N ILE A 52 -22.67 -2.80 4.01
CA ILE A 52 -21.84 -1.93 3.16
C ILE A 52 -20.49 -2.60 2.89
N LEU A 53 -19.80 -3.09 3.93
CA LEU A 53 -18.54 -3.82 3.81
C LEU A 53 -18.66 -5.03 2.87
N THR A 54 -19.71 -5.83 3.03
CA THR A 54 -19.96 -7.03 2.21
C THR A 54 -20.25 -6.67 0.75
N ALA A 55 -21.06 -5.63 0.52
CA ALA A 55 -21.37 -5.14 -0.82
C ALA A 55 -20.12 -4.63 -1.54
N ILE A 56 -19.23 -3.92 -0.83
CA ILE A 56 -17.96 -3.46 -1.39
C ILE A 56 -17.05 -4.66 -1.74
N LEU A 57 -16.93 -5.67 -0.87
CA LEU A 57 -16.15 -6.87 -1.17
C LEU A 57 -16.64 -7.59 -2.44
N ALA A 58 -17.96 -7.72 -2.59
CA ALA A 58 -18.57 -8.26 -3.81
C ALA A 58 -18.24 -7.41 -5.04
N LEU A 59 -18.33 -6.08 -4.93
CA LEU A 59 -17.95 -5.16 -6.01
C LEU A 59 -16.47 -5.29 -6.38
N LEU A 60 -15.55 -5.38 -5.41
CA LEU A 60 -14.12 -5.58 -5.67
C LEU A 60 -13.85 -6.88 -6.40
N PHE A 61 -14.56 -7.97 -6.07
CA PHE A 61 -14.48 -9.23 -6.81
C PHE A 61 -14.92 -9.06 -8.27
N LEU A 62 -16.04 -8.38 -8.52
CA LEU A 62 -16.55 -8.13 -9.87
C LEU A 62 -15.59 -7.27 -10.69
N ILE A 63 -15.06 -6.19 -10.10
CA ILE A 63 -14.06 -5.32 -10.74
C ILE A 63 -12.81 -6.13 -11.08
N ARG A 64 -12.28 -6.90 -10.13
CA ARG A 64 -11.11 -7.75 -10.37
C ARG A 64 -11.33 -8.69 -11.54
N HIS A 65 -12.39 -9.50 -11.46
CA HIS A 65 -12.56 -10.64 -12.36
C HIS A 65 -13.01 -10.21 -13.76
N TYR A 66 -14.07 -9.39 -13.84
CA TYR A 66 -14.68 -9.05 -15.13
C TYR A 66 -14.05 -7.80 -15.77
N LEU A 67 -13.70 -6.78 -14.98
CA LEU A 67 -13.17 -5.54 -15.54
C LEU A 67 -11.66 -5.62 -15.76
N LEU A 68 -10.89 -6.01 -14.74
CA LEU A 68 -9.43 -5.96 -14.82
C LEU A 68 -8.84 -7.18 -15.56
N GLU A 69 -9.07 -8.38 -15.04
CA GLU A 69 -8.47 -9.62 -15.55
C GLU A 69 -9.03 -10.03 -16.92
N ALA A 70 -10.35 -9.96 -17.11
CA ALA A 70 -10.97 -10.37 -18.37
C ALA A 70 -10.90 -9.30 -19.48
N TRP A 71 -10.93 -8.00 -19.13
CA TRP A 71 -11.05 -6.93 -20.13
C TRP A 71 -9.82 -6.00 -20.19
N LEU A 72 -9.44 -5.34 -19.09
CA LEU A 72 -8.42 -4.28 -19.10
C LEU A 72 -7.02 -4.82 -19.40
N PHE A 73 -6.54 -5.83 -18.65
CA PHE A 73 -5.16 -6.31 -18.79
C PHE A 73 -4.90 -7.00 -20.13
N PRO A 74 -5.78 -7.87 -20.65
CA PRO A 74 -5.60 -8.44 -21.99
C PRO A 74 -5.61 -7.39 -23.10
N ARG A 75 -6.26 -6.23 -22.89
CA ARG A 75 -6.38 -5.18 -23.91
C ARG A 75 -5.24 -4.17 -23.88
N PHE A 76 -4.93 -3.62 -22.71
CA PHE A 76 -3.97 -2.53 -22.55
C PHE A 76 -2.57 -3.00 -22.15
N TYR A 77 -2.48 -4.14 -21.46
CA TYR A 77 -1.21 -4.70 -20.98
C TYR A 77 -0.83 -6.02 -21.66
N ARG A 78 -1.46 -6.35 -22.79
CA ARG A 78 -1.35 -7.66 -23.46
C ARG A 78 0.07 -8.24 -23.48
N ARG A 79 1.04 -7.46 -23.96
CA ARG A 79 2.44 -7.89 -24.16
C ARG A 79 3.14 -8.27 -22.85
N ILE A 80 2.79 -7.59 -21.76
CA ILE A 80 3.43 -7.74 -20.45
C ILE A 80 2.66 -8.82 -19.66
N TRP A 81 1.34 -8.71 -19.64
CA TRP A 81 0.43 -9.61 -18.93
C TRP A 81 0.62 -11.08 -19.33
N THR A 82 0.71 -11.38 -20.63
CA THR A 82 0.86 -12.78 -21.09
C THR A 82 2.22 -13.41 -20.77
N LYS A 83 3.21 -12.60 -20.38
CA LYS A 83 4.55 -13.07 -20.01
C LYS A 83 4.72 -13.29 -18.51
N MET A 84 3.82 -12.73 -17.71
CA MET A 84 3.84 -12.87 -16.25
C MET A 84 3.34 -14.26 -15.85
N ASP A 85 3.98 -14.85 -14.85
CA ASP A 85 3.44 -16.01 -14.14
C ASP A 85 2.19 -15.63 -13.32
N VAL A 86 1.47 -16.64 -12.85
CA VAL A 86 0.19 -16.45 -12.14
C VAL A 86 0.36 -15.65 -10.85
N ASP A 87 1.44 -15.82 -10.10
CA ASP A 87 1.68 -15.07 -8.88
C ASP A 87 1.99 -13.60 -9.17
N THR A 88 2.82 -13.33 -10.18
CA THR A 88 3.08 -11.98 -10.65
C THR A 88 1.82 -11.31 -11.19
N GLN A 89 0.97 -12.02 -11.93
CA GLN A 89 -0.32 -11.52 -12.40
C GLN A 89 -1.23 -11.12 -11.23
N ARG A 90 -1.35 -11.96 -10.20
CA ARG A 90 -2.12 -11.64 -8.99
C ARG A 90 -1.57 -10.41 -8.28
N GLY A 91 -0.25 -10.31 -8.10
CA GLY A 91 0.38 -9.12 -7.54
C GLY A 91 0.09 -7.86 -8.36
N PHE A 92 0.19 -7.95 -9.69
CA PHE A 92 -0.08 -6.84 -10.61
C PHE A 92 -1.54 -6.38 -10.53
N THR A 93 -2.49 -7.31 -10.51
CA THR A 93 -3.93 -7.02 -10.31
C THR A 93 -4.17 -6.35 -8.96
N ASN A 94 -3.57 -6.88 -7.89
CA ASN A 94 -3.71 -6.35 -6.53
C ASN A 94 -3.26 -4.89 -6.46
N HIS A 95 -2.08 -4.58 -7.02
CA HIS A 95 -1.56 -3.21 -7.04
C HIS A 95 -2.47 -2.24 -7.81
N HIS A 96 -3.10 -2.66 -8.91
CA HIS A 96 -4.07 -1.82 -9.64
C HIS A 96 -5.33 -1.56 -8.84
N ILE A 97 -5.90 -2.58 -8.20
CA ILE A 97 -7.08 -2.43 -7.34
C ILE A 97 -6.75 -1.52 -6.16
N GLY A 98 -5.64 -1.78 -5.47
CA GLY A 98 -5.18 -0.96 -4.36
C GLY A 98 -4.96 0.50 -4.77
N MET A 99 -4.25 0.74 -5.87
CA MET A 99 -4.07 2.09 -6.43
C MET A 99 -5.41 2.76 -6.76
N GLY A 100 -6.33 2.05 -7.42
CA GLY A 100 -7.62 2.58 -7.82
C GLY A 100 -8.51 2.97 -6.63
N ILE A 101 -8.59 2.10 -5.62
CA ILE A 101 -9.33 2.37 -4.38
C ILE A 101 -8.74 3.57 -3.65
N LYS A 102 -7.41 3.61 -3.49
CA LYS A 102 -6.71 4.70 -2.81
C LYS A 102 -6.92 6.05 -3.51
N LEU A 103 -6.82 6.07 -4.85
CA LEU A 103 -7.10 7.28 -5.64
C LEU A 103 -8.57 7.71 -5.49
N PHE A 104 -9.51 6.78 -5.57
CA PHE A 104 -10.93 7.06 -5.36
C PHE A 104 -11.20 7.63 -3.96
N ALA A 105 -10.63 7.01 -2.92
CA ALA A 105 -10.78 7.42 -1.54
C ALA A 105 -10.23 8.84 -1.30
N LEU A 106 -9.08 9.19 -1.90
CA LEU A 106 -8.54 10.55 -1.83
C LEU A 106 -9.45 11.56 -2.52
N LEU A 107 -9.91 11.28 -3.75
CA LEU A 107 -10.73 12.21 -4.51
C LEU A 107 -12.09 12.46 -3.85
N VAL A 108 -12.74 11.39 -3.38
CA VAL A 108 -14.08 11.45 -2.78
C VAL A 108 -14.02 11.89 -1.31
N GLY A 109 -13.01 11.43 -0.57
CA GLY A 109 -12.86 11.69 0.86
C GLY A 109 -12.21 13.02 1.22
N ALA A 110 -11.42 13.64 0.32
CA ALA A 110 -10.73 14.89 0.62
C ALA A 110 -11.69 16.00 1.06
N TYR A 111 -12.81 16.18 0.36
CA TYR A 111 -13.78 17.22 0.69
C TYR A 111 -14.38 17.08 2.11
N PRO A 112 -15.09 15.97 2.45
CA PRO A 112 -15.67 15.83 3.78
C PRO A 112 -14.60 15.82 4.87
N TRP A 113 -13.46 15.17 4.64
CA TRP A 113 -12.36 15.10 5.61
C TRP A 113 -11.77 16.48 5.94
N ILE A 114 -11.47 17.31 4.92
CA ILE A 114 -10.92 18.66 5.15
C ILE A 114 -11.94 19.56 5.86
N HIS A 115 -13.20 19.53 5.42
CA HIS A 115 -14.25 20.38 6.01
C HIS A 115 -14.56 20.03 7.46
N ILE A 116 -14.50 18.75 7.81
CA ILE A 116 -14.70 18.26 9.17
C ILE A 116 -13.46 18.53 10.04
N LEU A 117 -12.24 18.29 9.54
CA LEU A 117 -11.04 18.44 10.35
C LEU A 117 -10.64 19.91 10.56
N PHE A 118 -10.72 20.72 9.50
CA PHE A 118 -10.23 22.11 9.49
C PHE A 118 -11.32 23.17 9.30
N GLY A 119 -12.49 22.79 8.75
CA GLY A 119 -13.60 23.71 8.49
C GLY A 119 -14.54 23.90 9.67
N ASN A 120 -15.78 24.36 9.42
CA ASN A 120 -16.84 24.46 10.44
C ASN A 120 -17.88 23.34 10.31
N ALA A 121 -17.64 22.33 9.47
CA ALA A 121 -18.57 21.22 9.29
C ALA A 121 -18.41 20.16 10.38
N ASP A 122 -19.43 19.34 10.51
CA ASP A 122 -19.54 18.16 11.36
C ASP A 122 -19.91 16.92 10.52
N PHE A 123 -20.07 15.77 11.16
CA PHE A 123 -20.40 14.52 10.46
C PHE A 123 -21.81 14.54 9.85
N GLN A 124 -22.75 15.30 10.42
CA GLN A 124 -24.13 15.39 9.96
C GLN A 124 -24.34 16.46 8.87
N THR A 125 -23.32 17.28 8.61
CA THR A 125 -23.36 18.33 7.59
C THR A 125 -23.60 17.71 6.21
N PRO A 126 -24.58 18.19 5.42
CA PRO A 126 -24.86 17.66 4.09
C PRO A 126 -23.72 17.98 3.12
N MET A 127 -23.41 17.04 2.20
CA MET A 127 -22.35 17.19 1.19
C MET A 127 -22.54 18.38 0.25
N SER A 128 -23.79 18.82 0.06
CA SER A 128 -24.14 20.06 -0.64
C SER A 128 -25.47 20.58 -0.12
N LYS A 129 -25.83 21.84 -0.44
CA LYS A 129 -27.04 22.51 0.08
C LYS A 129 -28.36 21.73 -0.12
N HIS A 130 -28.41 20.82 -1.08
CA HIS A 130 -29.60 20.02 -1.40
C HIS A 130 -29.33 18.51 -1.36
N SER A 131 -28.22 18.10 -0.76
CA SER A 131 -27.87 16.68 -0.62
C SER A 131 -28.53 16.10 0.62
N ASN A 132 -29.14 14.92 0.47
CA ASN A 132 -29.55 14.09 1.61
C ASN A 132 -28.39 13.24 2.16
N VAL A 133 -27.25 13.22 1.49
CA VAL A 133 -26.04 12.51 1.93
C VAL A 133 -25.21 13.44 2.82
N SER A 134 -24.97 13.01 4.05
CA SER A 134 -24.09 13.70 5.00
C SER A 134 -22.60 13.40 4.72
N MET A 135 -21.72 14.26 5.22
CA MET A 135 -20.27 14.02 5.14
C MET A 135 -19.88 12.73 5.87
N GLY A 136 -20.56 12.42 6.97
CA GLY A 136 -20.36 11.21 7.76
C GLY A 136 -20.80 9.94 7.05
N ASP A 137 -21.89 9.96 6.28
CA ASP A 137 -22.29 8.82 5.43
C ASP A 137 -21.19 8.45 4.44
N LEU A 138 -20.63 9.47 3.79
CA LEU A 138 -19.57 9.27 2.81
C LEU A 138 -18.28 8.76 3.47
N LEU A 139 -17.89 9.33 4.60
CA LEU A 139 -16.71 8.89 5.34
C LEU A 139 -16.89 7.46 5.91
N LEU A 140 -18.08 7.09 6.37
CA LEU A 140 -18.37 5.72 6.79
C LEU A 140 -18.21 4.74 5.61
N ILE A 141 -18.76 5.05 4.44
CA ILE A 141 -18.61 4.23 3.23
C ILE A 141 -17.13 4.09 2.86
N LEU A 142 -16.35 5.18 2.92
CA LEU A 142 -14.92 5.16 2.66
C LEU A 142 -14.14 4.34 3.70
N THR A 143 -14.52 4.38 4.97
CA THR A 143 -13.95 3.53 6.01
C THR A 143 -14.22 2.05 5.73
N GLN A 144 -15.44 1.69 5.31
CA GLN A 144 -15.72 0.31 4.91
C GLN A 144 -14.96 -0.08 3.64
N LEU A 145 -14.80 0.84 2.67
CA LEU A 145 -13.99 0.61 1.48
C LEU A 145 -12.51 0.36 1.82
N PHE A 146 -11.96 1.12 2.76
CA PHE A 146 -10.62 0.94 3.30
C PHE A 146 -10.45 -0.44 3.96
N CYS A 147 -11.39 -0.87 4.80
CA CYS A 147 -11.37 -2.22 5.38
C CYS A 147 -11.50 -3.32 4.31
N SER A 148 -12.41 -3.17 3.36
CA SER A 148 -12.58 -4.13 2.25
C SER A 148 -11.32 -4.26 1.40
N MET A 149 -10.60 -3.17 1.16
CA MET A 149 -9.32 -3.20 0.43
C MET A 149 -8.29 -4.07 1.15
N TYR A 150 -8.12 -3.90 2.46
CA TYR A 150 -7.15 -4.70 3.21
C TYR A 150 -7.56 -6.17 3.35
N ILE A 151 -8.84 -6.45 3.54
CA ILE A 151 -9.36 -7.82 3.49
C ILE A 151 -9.07 -8.45 2.12
N PHE A 152 -9.34 -7.71 1.05
CA PHE A 152 -9.06 -8.16 -0.31
C PHE A 152 -7.57 -8.46 -0.51
N GLU A 153 -6.67 -7.56 -0.09
CA GLU A 153 -5.23 -7.75 -0.23
C GLU A 153 -4.71 -8.94 0.58
N LEU A 154 -5.19 -9.11 1.81
CA LEU A 154 -4.85 -10.25 2.69
C LEU A 154 -5.24 -11.59 2.08
N LEU A 155 -6.42 -11.67 1.43
CA LEU A 155 -6.91 -12.90 0.83
C LEU A 155 -6.34 -13.16 -0.56
N PHE A 156 -6.00 -12.10 -1.30
CA PHE A 156 -5.65 -12.23 -2.71
C PHE A 156 -4.15 -12.37 -2.96
N ARG A 157 -3.28 -11.81 -2.12
CA ARG A 157 -1.82 -12.02 -2.24
C ARG A 157 -1.42 -13.44 -1.81
N SER A 158 -0.49 -14.04 -2.57
CA SER A 158 0.07 -15.35 -2.24
C SER A 158 1.18 -15.27 -1.19
N LYS A 159 1.92 -14.16 -1.14
CA LYS A 159 2.99 -13.92 -0.17
C LYS A 159 2.79 -12.53 0.47
N LEU A 160 2.65 -12.50 1.77
CA LEU A 160 2.60 -11.29 2.59
C LEU A 160 3.61 -11.44 3.72
N SER A 161 4.39 -10.39 3.97
CA SER A 161 5.28 -10.38 5.12
C SER A 161 4.45 -10.34 6.42
N PRO A 162 4.93 -10.94 7.52
CA PRO A 162 4.22 -10.89 8.80
C PRO A 162 3.93 -9.46 9.28
N ILE A 163 4.84 -8.52 8.97
CA ILE A 163 4.69 -7.09 9.28
C ILE A 163 3.52 -6.50 8.50
N ALA A 164 3.40 -6.80 7.19
CA ALA A 164 2.28 -6.34 6.38
C ALA A 164 0.95 -6.95 6.85
N VAL A 165 0.95 -8.24 7.22
CA VAL A 165 -0.26 -8.87 7.79
C VAL A 165 -0.69 -8.18 9.08
N ALA A 166 0.25 -7.93 10.00
CA ALA A 166 -0.03 -7.24 11.25
C ALA A 166 -0.54 -5.81 11.02
N HIS A 167 0.05 -5.06 10.07
CA HIS A 167 -0.39 -3.73 9.66
C HIS A 167 -1.83 -3.76 9.14
N HIS A 168 -2.13 -4.62 8.15
CA HIS A 168 -3.46 -4.70 7.54
C HIS A 168 -4.54 -5.13 8.55
N VAL A 169 -4.27 -6.16 9.34
CA VAL A 169 -5.20 -6.64 10.38
C VAL A 169 -5.41 -5.57 11.44
N GLY A 170 -4.33 -4.93 11.90
CA GLY A 170 -4.40 -3.81 12.84
C GLY A 170 -5.25 -2.65 12.30
N ALA A 171 -5.04 -2.26 11.05
CA ALA A 171 -5.78 -1.18 10.40
C ALA A 171 -7.27 -1.49 10.31
N ILE A 172 -7.63 -2.72 9.95
CA ILE A 172 -9.03 -3.20 9.93
C ILE A 172 -9.62 -3.13 11.34
N LEU A 173 -8.94 -3.67 12.35
CA LEU A 173 -9.46 -3.71 13.71
C LEU A 173 -9.67 -2.31 14.29
N ILE A 174 -8.73 -1.39 14.08
CA ILE A 174 -8.83 0.00 14.55
C ILE A 174 -10.02 0.69 13.89
N ALA A 175 -10.15 0.60 12.57
CA ALA A 175 -11.23 1.23 11.81
C ALA A 175 -12.62 0.66 12.19
N GLN A 176 -12.73 -0.66 12.35
CA GLN A 176 -13.98 -1.31 12.76
C GLN A 176 -14.31 -1.00 14.22
N THR A 177 -13.32 -0.94 15.11
CA THR A 177 -13.52 -0.52 16.51
C THR A 177 -14.04 0.91 16.57
N GLY A 178 -13.44 1.86 15.86
CA GLY A 178 -13.94 3.24 15.80
C GLY A 178 -15.37 3.34 15.24
N THR A 179 -15.70 2.50 14.25
CA THR A 179 -17.06 2.40 13.71
C THR A 179 -18.05 1.89 14.77
N VAL A 180 -17.69 0.84 15.53
CA VAL A 180 -18.55 0.25 16.57
C VAL A 180 -18.71 1.18 17.77
N LEU A 181 -17.64 1.84 18.23
CA LEU A 181 -17.72 2.80 19.33
C LEU A 181 -18.66 3.97 19.01
N SER A 182 -18.76 4.34 17.73
CA SER A 182 -19.67 5.38 17.26
C SER A 182 -21.17 4.99 17.34
N LEU A 183 -21.52 3.73 17.66
CA LEU A 183 -22.90 3.28 17.85
C LEU A 183 -23.48 3.66 19.22
N ASP A 184 -22.65 3.79 20.25
CA ASP A 184 -23.09 4.03 21.63
C ASP A 184 -22.45 5.29 22.23
N LEU A 185 -22.88 6.43 21.70
CA LEU A 185 -22.36 7.75 22.09
C LEU A 185 -22.61 8.11 23.56
N ASN A 186 -23.61 7.47 24.18
CA ASN A 186 -23.97 7.75 25.58
C ASN A 186 -22.95 7.14 26.54
N HIS A 187 -22.41 5.96 26.22
CA HIS A 187 -21.39 5.30 27.01
C HIS A 187 -19.97 5.64 26.55
N GLN A 188 -19.79 5.98 25.27
CA GLN A 188 -18.47 6.22 24.66
C GLN A 188 -18.26 7.71 24.36
N GLN A 189 -17.79 8.48 25.35
CA GLN A 189 -17.62 9.94 25.22
C GLN A 189 -16.52 10.35 24.21
N ASP A 190 -15.60 9.43 23.90
CA ASP A 190 -14.46 9.66 23.01
C ASP A 190 -14.66 9.12 21.58
N ALA A 191 -15.78 8.44 21.30
CA ALA A 191 -16.03 7.75 20.03
C ALA A 191 -15.79 8.64 18.79
N THR A 192 -16.28 9.87 18.81
CA THR A 192 -16.11 10.81 17.69
C THR A 192 -14.64 11.21 17.50
N ILE A 193 -13.89 11.42 18.59
CA ILE A 193 -12.48 11.79 18.51
C ILE A 193 -11.65 10.61 18.00
N GLU A 194 -11.95 9.40 18.45
CA GLU A 194 -11.29 8.19 17.95
C GLU A 194 -11.56 7.95 16.49
N PHE A 195 -12.81 8.10 16.04
CA PHE A 195 -13.13 7.97 14.62
C PHE A 195 -12.39 9.03 13.79
N MET A 196 -12.32 10.26 14.28
CA MET A 196 -11.54 11.32 13.65
C MET A 196 -10.05 10.98 13.57
N LEU A 197 -9.46 10.41 14.62
CA LEU A 197 -8.08 9.94 14.59
C LEU A 197 -7.90 8.82 13.55
N CYS A 198 -8.85 7.87 13.49
CA CYS A 198 -8.85 6.82 12.48
C CYS A 198 -8.89 7.39 11.07
N LEU A 199 -9.65 8.46 10.82
CA LEU A 199 -9.66 9.13 9.52
C LEU A 199 -8.32 9.81 9.19
N VAL A 200 -7.67 10.43 10.18
CA VAL A 200 -6.34 11.02 9.98
C VAL A 200 -5.32 9.94 9.63
N TRP A 201 -5.29 8.84 10.39
CA TRP A 201 -4.44 7.68 10.06
C TRP A 201 -4.76 7.12 8.69
N GLY A 202 -6.03 6.84 8.39
CA GLY A 202 -6.46 6.31 7.10
C GLY A 202 -6.07 7.21 5.92
N ALA A 203 -6.13 8.54 6.08
CA ALA A 203 -5.70 9.48 5.06
C ALA A 203 -4.19 9.39 4.79
N PHE A 204 -3.36 9.37 5.84
CA PHE A 204 -1.91 9.24 5.69
C PHE A 204 -1.49 7.87 5.17
N ASP A 205 -2.16 6.80 5.62
CA ASP A 205 -1.92 5.44 5.16
C ASP A 205 -2.25 5.29 3.67
N VAL A 206 -3.40 5.80 3.23
CA VAL A 206 -3.77 5.85 1.81
C VAL A 206 -2.74 6.62 0.98
N LEU A 207 -2.25 7.77 1.47
CA LEU A 207 -1.22 8.55 0.79
C LEU A 207 0.13 7.82 0.73
N ALA A 208 0.58 7.27 1.87
CA ALA A 208 1.86 6.59 2.00
C ALA A 208 1.92 5.33 1.14
N GLU A 209 0.84 4.57 1.06
CA GLU A 209 0.81 3.34 0.28
C GLU A 209 0.41 3.53 -1.20
N LEU A 210 -0.15 4.68 -1.59
CA LEU A 210 -0.47 4.96 -3.00
C LEU A 210 0.78 4.94 -3.88
N TRP A 211 1.85 5.61 -3.44
CA TRP A 211 3.09 5.73 -4.22
C TRP A 211 3.82 4.40 -4.43
N PRO A 212 3.97 3.52 -3.41
CA PRO A 212 4.46 2.16 -3.61
C PRO A 212 3.66 1.36 -4.63
N ASN A 213 2.32 1.45 -4.62
CA ASN A 213 1.48 0.75 -5.61
C ASN A 213 1.79 1.22 -7.04
N VAL A 214 1.88 2.54 -7.24
CA VAL A 214 2.29 3.12 -8.54
C VAL A 214 3.69 2.67 -8.93
N ALA A 215 4.65 2.71 -8.01
CA ALA A 215 6.03 2.32 -8.27
C ALA A 215 6.16 0.85 -8.69
N ILE A 216 5.43 -0.06 -8.06
CA ILE A 216 5.46 -1.49 -8.43
C ILE A 216 4.77 -1.73 -9.77
N ILE A 217 3.69 -1.01 -10.09
CA ILE A 217 3.08 -1.09 -11.43
C ILE A 217 4.09 -0.64 -12.49
N LEU A 218 4.72 0.52 -12.30
CA LEU A 218 5.74 1.05 -13.21
C LEU A 218 6.95 0.12 -13.33
N TYR A 219 7.38 -0.51 -12.23
CA TYR A 219 8.42 -1.53 -12.20
C TYR A 219 8.13 -2.70 -13.13
N ARG A 220 6.88 -3.15 -13.18
CA ARG A 220 6.46 -4.24 -14.06
C ARG A 220 6.30 -3.79 -15.51
N VAL A 221 5.89 -2.54 -15.74
CA VAL A 221 5.65 -2.00 -17.09
C VAL A 221 6.96 -1.59 -17.80
N TYR A 222 7.90 -0.99 -17.07
CA TYR A 222 9.15 -0.43 -17.59
C TYR A 222 10.38 -1.16 -17.05
N ASN A 223 10.33 -2.50 -17.00
CA ASN A 223 11.37 -3.36 -16.41
C ASN A 223 12.79 -3.15 -16.99
N ASP A 224 12.90 -2.72 -18.25
CA ASP A 224 14.16 -2.49 -18.95
C ASP A 224 14.74 -1.07 -18.72
N SER A 225 13.96 -0.15 -18.14
CA SER A 225 14.37 1.25 -17.93
C SER A 225 14.94 1.46 -16.53
N HIS A 226 16.14 0.93 -16.27
CA HIS A 226 16.77 0.98 -14.94
C HIS A 226 16.95 2.40 -14.39
N TYR A 227 17.30 3.37 -15.24
CA TYR A 227 17.44 4.77 -14.82
C TYR A 227 16.11 5.38 -14.35
N PHE A 228 15.03 5.15 -15.10
CA PHE A 228 13.68 5.61 -14.72
C PHE A 228 13.23 4.95 -13.41
N LEU A 229 13.35 3.63 -13.31
CA LEU A 229 12.93 2.88 -12.13
C LEU A 229 13.72 3.25 -10.88
N MET A 230 15.02 3.52 -11.02
CA MET A 230 15.85 4.04 -9.94
C MET A 230 15.26 5.35 -9.38
N ASN A 231 14.95 6.31 -10.25
CA ASN A 231 14.37 7.59 -9.82
C ASN A 231 12.96 7.42 -9.22
N VAL A 232 12.14 6.54 -9.77
CA VAL A 232 10.81 6.22 -9.22
C VAL A 232 10.93 5.65 -7.80
N PHE A 233 11.78 4.64 -7.58
CA PHE A 233 11.92 4.04 -6.25
C PHE A 233 12.50 5.00 -5.22
N LEU A 234 13.48 5.83 -5.61
CA LEU A 234 14.02 6.86 -4.73
C LEU A 234 12.97 7.92 -4.39
N GLY A 235 12.25 8.42 -5.41
CA GLY A 235 11.18 9.40 -5.23
C GLY A 235 10.08 8.87 -4.31
N THR A 236 9.59 7.65 -4.55
CA THR A 236 8.62 6.99 -3.69
C THR A 236 9.14 6.84 -2.26
N CYS A 237 10.38 6.40 -2.06
CA CYS A 237 10.98 6.27 -0.73
C CYS A 237 11.06 7.61 0.03
N LEU A 238 11.44 8.69 -0.65
CA LEU A 238 11.47 10.02 -0.05
C LEU A 238 10.06 10.50 0.32
N VAL A 239 9.09 10.32 -0.58
CA VAL A 239 7.69 10.70 -0.33
C VAL A 239 7.11 9.90 0.84
N THR A 240 7.39 8.60 0.96
CA THR A 240 6.90 7.79 2.09
C THR A 240 7.52 8.24 3.40
N ILE A 241 8.83 8.50 3.46
CA ILE A 241 9.50 9.00 4.68
C ILE A 241 8.95 10.38 5.08
N CYS A 242 8.82 11.31 4.12
CA CYS A 242 8.23 12.62 4.38
C CYS A 242 6.77 12.50 4.84
N GLY A 243 6.00 11.59 4.25
CA GLY A 243 4.64 11.26 4.64
C GLY A 243 4.55 10.77 6.07
N THR A 244 5.37 9.79 6.47
CA THR A 244 5.44 9.29 7.86
C THR A 244 5.80 10.40 8.85
N VAL A 245 6.76 11.28 8.53
CA VAL A 245 7.11 12.41 9.41
C VAL A 245 5.93 13.37 9.55
N ALA A 246 5.26 13.72 8.45
CA ALA A 246 4.09 14.60 8.48
C ALA A 246 2.92 13.97 9.26
N GLU A 247 2.70 12.67 9.09
CA GLU A 247 1.73 11.89 9.88
C GLU A 247 2.05 11.98 11.37
N THR A 248 3.28 11.67 11.77
CA THR A 248 3.70 11.72 13.19
C THR A 248 3.48 13.09 13.82
N ILE A 249 3.80 14.17 13.09
CA ILE A 249 3.56 15.53 13.58
C ILE A 249 2.05 15.77 13.75
N MET A 250 1.23 15.41 12.75
CA MET A 250 -0.21 15.62 12.79
C MET A 250 -0.87 14.82 13.92
N ILE A 251 -0.51 13.55 14.09
CA ILE A 251 -1.01 12.68 15.16
C ILE A 251 -0.55 13.21 16.53
N GLY A 252 0.70 13.66 16.65
CA GLY A 252 1.22 14.27 17.87
C GLY A 252 0.46 15.55 18.26
N VAL A 253 0.17 16.42 17.29
CA VAL A 253 -0.65 17.63 17.51
C VAL A 253 -2.08 17.25 17.90
N PHE A 254 -2.69 16.28 17.20
CA PHE A 254 -4.04 15.82 17.50
C PHE A 254 -4.12 15.28 18.93
N LEU A 255 -3.22 14.37 19.30
CA LEU A 255 -3.14 13.79 20.65
C LEU A 255 -2.90 14.85 21.72
N ALA A 256 -1.99 15.80 21.48
CA ALA A 256 -1.72 16.86 22.45
C ALA A 256 -2.96 17.74 22.70
N GLN A 257 -3.73 18.03 21.65
CA GLN A 257 -4.94 18.85 21.76
C GLN A 257 -6.14 18.10 22.35
N SER A 258 -6.22 16.79 22.17
CA SER A 258 -7.30 15.95 22.71
C SER A 258 -6.97 15.26 24.04
N TRP A 259 -5.72 15.36 24.52
CA TRP A 259 -5.20 14.58 25.65
C TRP A 259 -6.06 14.61 26.91
N SER A 260 -6.63 15.76 27.27
CA SER A 260 -7.41 15.88 28.50
C SER A 260 -8.72 15.10 28.47
N ARG A 261 -9.25 14.81 27.29
CA ARG A 261 -10.55 14.13 27.11
C ARG A 261 -10.42 12.61 27.08
N TRP A 262 -9.31 12.14 26.54
CA TRP A 262 -9.07 10.73 26.28
C TRP A 262 -9.10 9.88 27.55
N GLU A 263 -9.79 8.74 27.48
CA GLU A 263 -9.66 7.69 28.49
C GLU A 263 -8.21 7.18 28.59
N LEU A 264 -7.87 6.65 29.76
CA LEU A 264 -6.51 6.16 30.04
C LEU A 264 -6.10 5.04 29.08
N ALA A 265 -7.02 4.16 28.72
CA ALA A 265 -6.74 3.06 27.78
C ALA A 265 -6.24 3.60 26.44
N PHE A 266 -6.94 4.59 25.87
CA PHE A 266 -6.56 5.18 24.58
C PHE A 266 -5.28 6.00 24.65
N LYS A 267 -5.01 6.69 25.76
CA LYS A 267 -3.72 7.38 26.02
C LYS A 267 -2.51 6.45 25.97
N ILE A 268 -2.69 5.17 26.28
CA ILE A 268 -1.64 4.15 26.28
C ILE A 268 -1.58 3.45 24.92
N ILE A 269 -2.73 2.95 24.44
CA ILE A 269 -2.79 2.11 23.24
C ILE A 269 -2.44 2.89 21.98
N THR A 270 -2.93 4.13 21.86
CA THR A 270 -2.76 4.90 20.62
C THR A 270 -1.30 5.25 20.30
N PRO A 271 -0.47 5.73 21.25
CA PRO A 271 0.96 5.92 20.99
C PRO A 271 1.69 4.62 20.61
N ILE A 272 1.33 3.49 21.24
CA ILE A 272 1.91 2.18 20.93
C ILE A 272 1.56 1.79 19.48
N LEU A 273 0.29 1.89 19.11
CA LEU A 273 -0.16 1.61 17.75
C LEU A 273 0.54 2.51 16.73
N HIS A 274 0.67 3.80 17.01
CA HIS A 274 1.35 4.73 16.11
C HIS A 274 2.82 4.37 15.89
N ILE A 275 3.54 3.95 16.94
CA ILE A 275 4.93 3.48 16.82
C ILE A 275 5.00 2.24 15.93
N VAL A 276 4.11 1.26 16.14
CA VAL A 276 4.07 0.02 15.34
C VAL A 276 3.80 0.34 13.86
N PHE A 277 2.83 1.19 13.58
CA PHE A 277 2.48 1.60 12.21
C PHE A 277 3.60 2.38 11.54
N SER A 278 4.24 3.31 12.26
CA SER A 278 5.39 4.05 11.76
C SER A 278 6.55 3.12 11.42
N MET A 279 6.81 2.09 12.24
CA MET A 279 7.82 1.09 11.97
C MET A 279 7.51 0.26 10.73
N ALA A 280 6.23 -0.10 10.50
CA ALA A 280 5.81 -0.79 9.28
C ALA A 280 6.02 0.07 8.02
N GLN A 281 5.68 1.36 8.06
CA GLN A 281 5.93 2.30 6.96
C GLN A 281 7.44 2.52 6.69
N LEU A 282 8.25 2.63 7.75
CA LEU A 282 9.71 2.72 7.63
C LEU A 282 10.32 1.44 7.05
N HIS A 283 9.78 0.28 7.41
CA HIS A 283 10.16 -1.00 6.82
C HIS A 283 9.85 -1.02 5.30
N GLY A 284 8.66 -0.56 4.89
CA GLY A 284 8.31 -0.38 3.48
C GLY A 284 9.28 0.57 2.74
N SER A 285 9.64 1.70 3.37
CA SER A 285 10.60 2.67 2.82
C SER A 285 11.99 2.05 2.65
N ARG A 286 12.44 1.22 3.60
CA ARG A 286 13.69 0.46 3.49
C ARG A 286 13.67 -0.50 2.30
N ILE A 287 12.55 -1.20 2.05
CA ILE A 287 12.42 -2.08 0.87
C ILE A 287 12.54 -1.26 -0.42
N LEU A 288 11.88 -0.12 -0.52
CA LEU A 288 11.96 0.76 -1.69
C LEU A 288 13.40 1.27 -1.93
N TYR A 289 14.11 1.64 -0.86
CA TYR A 289 15.51 2.03 -0.96
C TYR A 289 16.41 0.88 -1.44
N SER A 290 16.15 -0.35 -0.98
CA SER A 290 16.85 -1.55 -1.48
C SER A 290 16.60 -1.77 -2.98
N LEU A 291 15.35 -1.59 -3.44
CA LEU A 291 15.01 -1.66 -4.87
C LEU A 291 15.72 -0.57 -5.68
N TYR A 292 15.81 0.66 -5.17
CA TYR A 292 16.60 1.74 -5.77
C TYR A 292 18.08 1.33 -5.95
N LEU A 293 18.72 0.82 -4.90
CA LEU A 293 20.12 0.37 -4.98
C LEU A 293 20.29 -0.78 -5.98
N SER A 294 19.32 -1.70 -6.03
CA SER A 294 19.32 -2.80 -6.99
C SER A 294 19.26 -2.30 -8.44
N GLN A 295 18.39 -1.33 -8.75
CA GLN A 295 18.32 -0.73 -10.08
C GLN A 295 19.59 0.06 -10.44
N LYS A 296 20.16 0.78 -9.48
CA LYS A 296 21.43 1.50 -9.66
C LYS A 296 22.58 0.56 -10.05
N ARG A 297 22.67 -0.61 -9.41
CA ARG A 297 23.66 -1.63 -9.75
C ARG A 297 23.44 -2.19 -11.16
N LYS A 298 22.21 -2.50 -11.54
CA LYS A 298 21.87 -2.99 -12.89
C LYS A 298 22.24 -1.98 -13.98
N LEU A 299 22.07 -0.69 -13.70
CA LEU A 299 22.47 0.39 -14.61
C LEU A 299 24.00 0.42 -14.80
N ALA A 300 24.78 0.35 -13.71
CA ALA A 300 26.24 0.32 -13.79
C ALA A 300 26.77 -0.93 -14.55
N GLU A 301 26.15 -2.10 -14.34
CA GLU A 301 26.49 -3.31 -15.09
C GLU A 301 26.15 -3.21 -16.59
N ALA A 302 25.07 -2.49 -16.95
CA ALA A 302 24.72 -2.23 -18.34
C ALA A 302 25.73 -1.29 -19.01
N GLU A 303 26.16 -0.24 -18.31
CA GLU A 303 27.17 0.71 -18.78
C GLU A 303 28.54 0.03 -19.01
N ASN A 304 29.00 -0.77 -18.04
CA ASN A 304 30.26 -1.53 -18.17
C ASN A 304 30.24 -2.47 -19.39
N ARG A 305 29.12 -3.18 -19.63
CA ARG A 305 28.99 -4.06 -20.81
C ARG A 305 29.04 -3.31 -22.14
N MET A 306 28.52 -2.08 -22.18
CA MET A 306 28.61 -1.24 -23.37
C MET A 306 30.06 -0.80 -23.62
N MET A 307 30.77 -0.37 -22.57
CA MET A 307 32.19 -0.01 -22.67
C MET A 307 33.06 -1.18 -23.14
N ASP A 308 32.84 -2.40 -22.62
CA ASP A 308 33.57 -3.59 -23.06
C ASP A 308 33.30 -3.90 -24.54
N THR A 309 32.04 -3.76 -24.98
CA THR A 309 31.65 -4.00 -26.39
C THR A 309 32.29 -2.97 -27.32
N GLU A 310 32.32 -1.70 -26.94
CA GLU A 310 32.98 -0.64 -27.70
C GLU A 310 34.49 -0.83 -27.75
N ALA A 311 35.13 -1.19 -26.63
CA ALA A 311 36.56 -1.51 -26.58
C ALA A 311 36.92 -2.69 -27.50
N HIS A 312 36.10 -3.75 -27.51
CA HIS A 312 36.27 -4.88 -28.43
C HIS A 312 36.06 -4.48 -29.90
N ALA A 313 35.09 -3.61 -30.21
CA ALA A 313 34.87 -3.11 -31.55
C ALA A 313 36.05 -2.26 -32.06
N GLN A 314 36.60 -1.39 -31.21
CA GLN A 314 37.77 -0.57 -31.52
C GLN A 314 39.03 -1.44 -31.73
N ALA A 315 39.25 -2.44 -30.88
CA ALA A 315 40.37 -3.38 -31.03
C ALA A 315 40.30 -4.17 -32.35
N ARG A 316 39.09 -4.57 -32.77
CA ARG A 316 38.87 -5.26 -34.06
C ARG A 316 39.12 -4.35 -35.25
N SER A 317 38.66 -3.09 -35.19
CA SER A 317 38.89 -2.09 -36.24
C SER A 317 40.39 -1.84 -36.44
N LYS A 318 41.14 -1.63 -35.35
CA LYS A 318 42.60 -1.42 -35.39
C LYS A 318 43.37 -2.59 -36.01
N LYS A 319 42.89 -3.83 -35.83
CA LYS A 319 43.50 -5.03 -36.41
C LYS A 319 43.25 -5.17 -37.92
N MET A 320 42.15 -4.63 -38.47
CA MET A 320 41.91 -4.60 -39.92
C MET A 320 42.81 -3.56 -40.60
N ASP A 321 42.97 -2.38 -39.99
CA ASP A 321 43.77 -1.28 -40.58
C ASP A 321 45.28 -1.59 -40.64
N THR A 322 45.78 -2.44 -39.73
CA THR A 322 47.19 -2.87 -39.74
C THR A 322 47.48 -4.08 -40.63
N GLY A 323 46.46 -4.64 -41.30
CA GLY A 323 46.55 -5.88 -42.07
C GLY A 323 46.78 -5.75 -43.58
N ASP A 324 46.59 -4.57 -44.18
CA ASP A 324 46.60 -4.39 -45.64
C ASP A 324 47.98 -4.07 -46.25
N ASP A 325 49.02 -3.81 -45.45
CA ASP A 325 50.36 -3.51 -45.95
C ASP A 325 51.30 -4.73 -46.12
N GLN A 326 50.78 -5.96 -45.95
CA GLN A 326 51.49 -7.19 -46.34
C GLN A 326 50.75 -7.98 -47.42
N ILE A 327 50.54 -7.35 -48.59
CA ILE A 327 50.48 -8.08 -49.86
C ILE A 327 51.92 -8.45 -50.23
N THR A 328 52.47 -9.44 -49.54
CA THR A 328 53.64 -10.17 -50.01
C THR A 328 53.20 -11.07 -51.15
N SER A 329 53.54 -10.66 -52.36
CA SER A 329 53.56 -11.48 -53.55
C SER A 329 54.34 -12.77 -53.28
N HIS A 330 53.65 -13.91 -53.11
CA HIS A 330 54.27 -15.23 -53.16
C HIS A 330 53.67 -16.09 -54.29
N PRO A 331 54.50 -16.87 -54.98
CA PRO A 331 54.16 -17.48 -56.26
C PRO A 331 53.32 -18.75 -56.08
N MET A 332 52.45 -18.99 -57.07
CA MET A 332 51.75 -20.26 -57.30
C MET A 332 52.73 -21.43 -57.18
N THR A 333 52.44 -22.38 -56.31
CA THR A 333 52.98 -23.74 -56.42
C THR A 333 51.84 -24.72 -56.12
N ASP A 334 51.51 -25.53 -57.12
CA ASP A 334 50.66 -26.70 -57.03
C ASP A 334 51.15 -27.66 -55.93
N LEU A 335 50.21 -28.31 -55.21
CA LEU A 335 50.02 -29.76 -55.20
C LEU A 335 49.17 -30.25 -54.02
N SER A 336 48.21 -31.10 -54.41
CA SER A 336 47.72 -32.34 -53.79
C SER A 336 47.31 -32.41 -52.30
N GLU A 337 46.06 -32.82 -52.13
CA GLU A 337 45.57 -33.87 -51.22
C GLU A 337 45.99 -33.84 -49.74
N SER A 338 45.03 -33.57 -48.87
CA SER A 338 44.45 -34.61 -48.00
C SER A 338 43.42 -34.03 -47.04
N CYS A 339 42.31 -34.74 -46.93
CA CYS A 339 41.17 -34.44 -46.08
C CYS A 339 41.40 -35.01 -44.66
N PRO A 340 41.13 -34.23 -43.59
CA PRO A 340 40.81 -34.83 -42.30
C PRO A 340 39.38 -34.50 -41.87
N SER A 341 38.68 -35.58 -41.52
CA SER A 341 37.40 -35.65 -40.86
C SER A 341 37.32 -34.76 -39.61
N ARG A 342 36.37 -33.83 -39.60
CA ARG A 342 36.09 -32.92 -38.48
C ARG A 342 35.04 -33.56 -37.57
N THR A 343 35.46 -33.99 -36.38
CA THR A 343 34.58 -34.41 -35.29
C THR A 343 33.90 -33.18 -34.67
N ALA A 344 32.57 -33.18 -34.67
CA ALA A 344 31.75 -32.14 -34.09
C ALA A 344 31.81 -32.20 -32.56
N LYS A 345 32.47 -31.21 -31.93
CA LYS A 345 32.24 -30.88 -30.52
C LYS A 345 31.00 -30.00 -30.44
N VAL A 346 29.96 -30.57 -29.84
CA VAL A 346 28.73 -29.88 -29.45
C VAL A 346 29.08 -28.95 -28.28
N ASP A 347 29.13 -27.65 -28.56
CA ASP A 347 29.20 -26.62 -27.52
C ASP A 347 27.85 -26.57 -26.79
N LYS A 348 27.86 -27.05 -25.54
CA LYS A 348 26.81 -26.83 -24.56
C LYS A 348 26.77 -25.33 -24.25
N SER A 349 25.95 -24.59 -25.00
CA SER A 349 25.53 -23.25 -24.62
C SER A 349 24.67 -23.37 -23.36
N SER A 350 25.28 -23.14 -22.20
CA SER A 350 24.59 -22.97 -20.94
C SER A 350 23.77 -21.70 -21.01
N SER A 351 22.50 -21.85 -21.39
CA SER A 351 21.43 -20.91 -21.04
C SER A 351 21.36 -20.82 -19.52
N VAL A 352 22.09 -19.86 -18.94
CA VAL A 352 21.90 -19.45 -17.55
C VAL A 352 20.57 -18.72 -17.50
N MET A 353 19.52 -19.50 -17.23
CA MET A 353 18.24 -18.99 -16.81
C MET A 353 18.47 -18.36 -15.43
N ILE A 354 18.55 -17.03 -15.37
CA ILE A 354 18.54 -16.30 -14.12
C ILE A 354 17.14 -16.51 -13.53
N THR A 355 17.00 -17.51 -12.67
CA THR A 355 15.93 -17.54 -11.68
C THR A 355 16.12 -16.30 -10.83
N GLN A 356 15.19 -15.36 -10.99
CA GLN A 356 15.07 -14.18 -10.16
C GLN A 356 14.70 -14.68 -8.76
N ASP A 357 15.74 -14.96 -7.96
CA ASP A 357 15.61 -15.30 -6.56
C ASP A 357 14.97 -14.10 -5.87
N ASP A 358 13.76 -14.31 -5.37
CA ASP A 358 13.05 -13.39 -4.52
C ASP A 358 13.98 -13.06 -3.35
N SER A 359 14.51 -11.84 -3.35
CA SER A 359 15.32 -11.29 -2.28
C SER A 359 14.46 -11.07 -1.02
N GLU A 360 14.11 -12.17 -0.37
CA GLU A 360 13.62 -12.27 1.01
C GLU A 360 14.34 -13.47 1.65
N ASN A 361 15.51 -13.20 2.23
CA ASN A 361 16.04 -13.83 3.44
C ASN A 361 17.43 -13.26 3.73
N GLY A 362 17.43 -12.04 4.28
CA GLY A 362 18.61 -11.42 4.87
C GLY A 362 18.48 -11.41 6.39
N GLU A 363 18.42 -12.59 7.02
CA GLU A 363 18.67 -12.75 8.46
C GLU A 363 19.95 -13.57 8.67
N SER A 364 20.82 -12.97 9.48
CA SER A 364 22.14 -13.46 9.89
C SER A 364 22.01 -14.72 10.74
N SER A 365 22.48 -15.87 10.22
CA SER A 365 22.66 -17.11 10.99
C SER A 365 23.94 -17.06 11.82
N THR A 366 23.81 -16.74 13.11
CA THR A 366 24.79 -17.17 14.12
C THR A 366 24.67 -18.68 14.34
N ALA A 367 25.78 -19.38 14.18
CA ALA A 367 25.89 -20.83 14.36
C ALA A 367 25.61 -21.28 15.82
N ALA A 368 24.80 -22.33 15.97
CA ALA A 368 24.65 -23.13 17.19
C ALA A 368 24.29 -24.59 16.82
N PRO A 369 24.54 -25.58 17.70
CA PRO A 369 25.00 -26.92 17.31
C PRO A 369 23.89 -27.94 17.02
N ALA A 370 24.30 -29.01 16.33
CA ALA A 370 23.49 -30.13 15.86
C ALA A 370 22.52 -30.71 16.91
N ALA A 371 21.23 -30.73 16.55
CA ALA A 371 20.14 -31.32 17.32
C ALA A 371 19.70 -32.69 16.75
N LYS A 372 19.35 -33.58 17.68
CA LYS A 372 18.90 -34.97 17.54
C LYS A 372 17.61 -35.14 16.70
N PRO A 373 17.34 -36.34 16.15
CA PRO A 373 16.14 -36.60 15.34
C PRO A 373 14.84 -36.46 16.14
N SER A 374 13.86 -35.80 15.53
CA SER A 374 12.54 -35.48 16.06
C SER A 374 11.60 -36.69 16.14
N LYS A 375 10.88 -36.81 17.26
CA LYS A 375 9.75 -37.74 17.43
C LYS A 375 8.57 -37.35 16.52
N PRO A 376 7.76 -38.31 16.05
CA PRO A 376 6.61 -38.03 15.19
C PRO A 376 5.51 -37.23 15.92
N SER A 377 4.89 -36.30 15.20
CA SER A 377 3.84 -35.40 15.70
C SER A 377 2.50 -36.11 15.93
N LEU A 378 1.84 -35.76 17.03
CA LEU A 378 0.52 -36.26 17.45
C LEU A 378 -0.61 -36.06 16.41
N LEU A 379 -0.43 -35.15 15.44
CA LEU A 379 -1.41 -34.86 14.39
C LEU A 379 -1.51 -35.97 13.32
N GLY A 380 -0.52 -36.87 13.23
CA GLY A 380 -0.55 -37.99 12.28
C GLY A 380 -1.43 -39.16 12.71
N TRP A 381 -1.98 -39.13 13.94
CA TRP A 381 -2.79 -40.22 14.49
C TRP A 381 -4.29 -40.05 14.24
N VAL A 382 -4.75 -38.83 13.94
CA VAL A 382 -6.19 -38.50 13.85
C VAL A 382 -6.78 -38.67 12.44
N THR A 383 -5.96 -38.73 11.39
CA THR A 383 -6.44 -38.83 9.99
C THR A 383 -6.55 -40.26 9.46
N LYS A 384 -6.40 -41.29 10.30
CA LYS A 384 -6.48 -42.71 9.89
C LYS A 384 -7.77 -43.44 10.30
N ARG A 385 -8.78 -42.71 10.79
CA ARG A 385 -10.15 -43.22 10.99
C ARG A 385 -11.18 -42.13 10.67
N ALA A 386 -11.47 -41.97 9.38
CA ALA A 386 -12.71 -41.43 8.85
C ALA A 386 -12.94 -42.08 7.48
#